data_AF-A0A1S1NKT0-F1
#
_entry.id   AF-A0A1S1NKT0-F1
#
_cell.length_a   1.000
_cell.length_b   1.000
_cell.length_c   1.000
_cell.angle_alpha   90.00
_cell.angle_beta   90.00
_cell.angle_gamma   90.00
#
_symmetry.space_group_name_H-M   'P 1'
#
loop_
_entity.id
_entity.type
_entity.pdbx_description
1 polymer ?
#
loop_
_entity_poly.entity_id
_entity_poly.type
_entity_poly.pdbx_seq_one_letter_code
_entity_poly.pdbx_strand_id
1 'polypeptide(L)' 'MQFYIGDRVREGRRVGTVTDVGTMLIQVETAMGTSRMVCPWELVRLRAGHGESYSEAAPARTIREP' A
#
# COMPACT_ATOMS: atom_id res chain seq x y z
N MET A 1 11.57 -6.32 10.42
CA MET A 1 10.52 -5.28 10.29
C MET A 1 9.41 -5.91 9.46
N GLN A 2 8.22 -6.12 10.02
CA GLN A 2 7.11 -6.77 9.31
C GLN A 2 6.16 -5.69 8.78
N PHE A 3 5.91 -5.73 7.47
CA PHE A 3 4.92 -4.89 6.79
C PHE A 3 3.64 -5.68 6.57
N TYR A 4 2.51 -5.00 6.60
CA TYR A 4 1.20 -5.59 6.32
C TYR A 4 0.58 -4.93 5.09
N ILE A 5 -0.22 -5.70 4.36
CA ILE A 5 -1.03 -5.16 3.26
C ILE A 5 -1.91 -4.03 3.81
N GLY A 6 -1.87 -2.88 3.14
CA GLY A 6 -2.54 -1.64 3.56
C GLY A 6 -1.65 -0.65 4.32
N ASP A 7 -0.44 -1.03 4.75
CA ASP A 7 0.49 -0.09 5.38
C ASP A 7 0.91 1.04 4.43
N ARG A 8 1.04 2.26 4.96
CA ARG A 8 1.69 3.37 4.25
C ARG A 8 3.19 3.36 4.47
N VAL A 9 3.92 3.30 3.36
CA VAL A 9 5.38 3.21 3.34
C VAL A 9 5.98 4.34 2.53
N ARG A 10 7.20 4.74 2.90
CA ARG A 10 7.98 5.76 2.19
C ARG A 10 9.23 5.11 1.60
N GLU A 11 9.43 5.31 0.30
CA GLU A 11 10.65 4.93 -0.42
C GLU A 11 11.28 6.22 -0.97
N GLY A 12 12.39 6.65 -0.38
CA GLY A 12 13.00 7.95 -0.65
C GLY A 12 12.03 9.13 -0.43
N ARG A 13 11.70 9.86 -1.51
CA ARG A 13 10.75 10.99 -1.50
C ARG A 13 9.30 10.59 -1.80
N ARG A 14 9.03 9.33 -2.13
CA ARG A 14 7.72 8.85 -2.58
C ARG A 14 7.01 8.09 -1.47
N VAL A 15 5.71 8.29 -1.36
CA VAL A 15 4.82 7.55 -0.44
C VAL A 15 3.95 6.61 -1.26
N GLY A 16 3.72 5.41 -0.74
CA GLY A 16 2.81 4.44 -1.34
C GLY A 16 2.21 3.49 -0.32
N THR A 17 1.40 2.56 -0.80
CA THR A 17 0.67 1.58 0.01
C THR A 17 1.14 0.17 -0.33
N VAL A 18 1.32 -0.67 0.68
CA VAL A 18 1.65 -2.09 0.52
C VAL A 18 0.42 -2.82 -0.05
N THR A 19 0.53 -3.38 -1.26
CA THR A 19 -0.59 -4.13 -1.88
C THR A 19 -0.39 -5.64 -1.84
N ASP A 20 0.85 -6.11 -1.67
CA ASP A 20 1.20 -7.53 -1.51
C ASP A 20 2.49 -7.68 -0.68
N VAL A 21 2.62 -8.81 0.04
CA VAL A 21 3.79 -9.14 0.85
C VAL A 21 4.25 -10.56 0.50
N GLY A 22 5.07 -10.67 -0.55
CA GLY A 22 5.81 -11.89 -0.86
C GLY A 22 7.04 -12.05 0.03
N THR A 23 7.65 -13.25 0.02
CA THR A 23 8.79 -13.61 0.89
C THR A 23 10.03 -12.70 0.71
N MET A 24 10.09 -11.85 -0.33
CA MET A 24 11.21 -10.92 -0.55
C MET A 24 10.85 -9.56 -1.17
N LEU A 25 9.65 -9.36 -1.75
CA LEU A 25 9.33 -8.15 -2.50
C LEU A 25 7.95 -7.62 -2.13
N ILE A 26 7.85 -6.30 -2.03
CA ILE A 26 6.61 -5.57 -1.75
C ILE A 26 6.24 -4.77 -2.98
N GLN A 27 4.99 -4.90 -3.43
CA GLN A 27 4.45 -4.01 -4.45
C GLN A 27 3.98 -2.72 -3.80
N VAL A 28 4.45 -1.60 -4.33
CA VAL A 28 4.10 -0.24 -3.89
C VAL A 28 3.52 0.53 -5.06
N GLU A 29 2.31 1.06 -4.86
CA GLU A 29 1.73 2.06 -5.76
C GLU A 29 2.12 3.47 -5.31
N THR A 30 2.71 4.24 -6.22
CA THR A 30 3.07 5.63 -5.98
C THR A 30 1.89 6.56 -6.26
N ALA A 31 1.91 7.76 -5.69
CA ALA A 31 0.87 8.79 -5.93
C ALA A 31 0.66 9.15 -7.43
N MET A 32 1.57 8.77 -8.32
CA MET A 32 1.46 8.96 -9.76
C MET A 32 0.78 7.77 -10.47
N GLY A 33 0.21 6.82 -9.71
CA GLY A 33 -0.42 5.60 -10.25
C GLY A 33 0.59 4.58 -10.80
N THR A 34 1.89 4.78 -10.59
CA THR A 34 2.92 3.82 -11.01
C THR A 34 3.15 2.79 -9.91
N SER A 35 3.05 1.50 -10.24
CA SER A 35 3.40 0.39 -9.36
C SER A 35 4.85 -0.06 -9.57
N ARG A 36 5.53 -0.46 -8.50
CA ARG A 36 6.87 -1.06 -8.54
C ARG A 36 7.07 -2.10 -7.43
N MET A 37 7.99 -3.03 -7.67
CA MET A 37 8.45 -4.01 -6.70
C MET A 37 9.69 -3.47 -5.97
N VAL A 38 9.71 -3.51 -4.64
CA VAL A 38 10.83 -3.04 -3.82
C VAL A 38 11.14 -4.01 -2.69
N CYS A 39 12.38 -4.00 -2.22
CA CYS A 39 12.78 -4.82 -1.08
C CYS A 39 12.30 -4.21 0.24
N PRO A 40 11.92 -5.01 1.26
CA PRO A 40 11.40 -4.51 2.54
C PRO A 40 12.35 -3.56 3.29
N TRP A 41 13.66 -3.72 3.15
CA TRP A 41 14.66 -2.85 3.81
C TRP A 41 14.78 -1.47 3.17
N GLU A 42 14.26 -1.27 1.96
CA GLU A 42 14.25 0.04 1.28
C GLU A 42 13.05 0.91 1.70
N LEU A 43 12.14 0.35 2.50
CA LEU A 43 10.91 1.01 2.95
C LEU A 43 11.03 1.52 4.38
N VAL A 44 10.58 2.75 4.59
CA VAL A 44 10.41 3.35 5.92
C VAL A 44 8.91 3.45 6.22
N ARG A 45 8.45 2.77 7.28
CA ARG A 45 7.05 2.85 7.74
C ARG A 45 6.77 4.26 8.27
N LEU A 46 5.73 4.91 7.75
CA LEU A 46 5.24 6.16 8.31
C LEU A 46 4.25 5.83 9.43
N ARG A 47 4.41 6.44 10.62
CA ARG A 47 3.40 6.31 11.68
C ARG A 47 2.19 7.15 11.30
N ALA A 48 1.00 6.56 11.36
CA ALA A 48 -0.23 7.32 11.29
C ALA A 48 -0.29 8.23 12.52
N GLY A 49 -0.25 9.55 12.31
CA GLY A 49 -0.72 10.49 13.31
C GLY A 49 -2.19 10.19 13.57
N HIS A 50 -2.57 10.13 14.85
CA HIS A 50 -3.96 10.01 15.26
C HIS A 50 -4.75 11.20 14.68
N GLY A 51 -5.74 10.92 13.82
CA GLY A 51 -6.48 11.89 13.01
C GLY A 51 -6.07 11.75 11.54
N GLU A 52 -6.88 11.24 10.62
CA GLU A 52 -8.29 11.54 10.40
C GLU A 52 -9.01 10.31 9.83
N SER A 53 -10.21 10.01 10.34
CA SER A 53 -11.17 9.09 9.73
C SER A 53 -11.62 9.64 8.37
N TYR A 54 -11.47 8.84 7.32
CA TYR A 54 -12.27 9.01 6.11
C TYR A 54 -12.99 7.69 5.80
N SER A 55 -14.31 7.70 5.98
CA SER A 55 -15.23 6.63 5.58
C SER A 55 -15.27 6.47 4.06
N GLU A 56 -14.93 5.26 3.62
CA GLU A 56 -15.72 4.34 2.79
C GLU A 56 -16.38 4.84 1.50
N ALA A 57 -15.97 4.27 0.36
CA ALA A 57 -16.75 3.25 -0.36
C ALA A 57 -16.03 2.84 -1.65
N ALA A 58 -15.51 1.61 -1.71
CA ALA A 58 -15.15 0.99 -2.99
C ALA A 58 -16.43 0.41 -3.62
N PRO A 59 -16.73 0.65 -4.91
CA PRO A 59 -17.92 0.09 -5.52
C PRO A 59 -17.75 -1.43 -5.67
N ALA A 60 -18.68 -2.18 -5.06
CA ALA A 60 -18.78 -3.62 -5.18
C ALA A 60 -18.95 -4.01 -6.66
N ARG A 61 -18.01 -4.78 -7.20
CA ARG A 61 -18.11 -5.34 -8.55
C ARG A 61 -19.00 -6.58 -8.48
N THR A 62 -20.28 -6.42 -8.81
CA THR A 62 -21.20 -7.55 -8.97
C THR A 62 -20.78 -8.34 -10.21
N ILE A 63 -20.17 -9.51 -9.98
CA ILE A 63 -19.99 -10.52 -11.01
C ILE A 63 -21.36 -11.19 -11.20
N ARG A 64 -21.98 -11.02 -12.37
CA ARG A 64 -23.07 -11.90 -12.82
C ARG A 64 -22.43 -12.96 -13.70
N GLU A 65 -22.54 -14.22 -13.32
CA GLU A 65 -22.35 -15.38 -14.19
C GLU A 65 -23.68 -16.14 -14.31
N PRO A 66 -23.77 -17.07 -15.27
CA PRO A 66 -24.47 -16.93 -16.55
C PRO A 66 -25.99 -17.11 -16.50
#